data_AF-A0A9P0GP32-F1
#
_entry.id   AF-A0A9P0GP32-F1
#
_cell.length_a   1.000
_cell.length_b   1.000
_cell.length_c   1.000
_cell.angle_alpha   90.00
_cell.angle_beta   90.00
_cell.angle_gamma   90.00
#
_symmetry.space_group_name_H-M   'P 1'
#
loop_
_entity.id
_entity.type
_entity.pdbx_description
1 polymer ?
#
loop_
_entity_poly.entity_id
_entity_poly.type
_entity_poly.pdbx_seq_one_letter_code
_entity_poly.pdbx_strand_id
1 'polypeptide(L)'
;MQPFTAFMTVESSRSYIDDLYSRDSDKCLASIICIKNSVIGSNRQKESVIAQGIVSRLIYLLRDKNVKPELRIEAALTIGSLAKGTENHIELLIDSGIVQILLEILDEPDPKLIDACLCCLRTLASQEHHPINSKFDVKNIEKLLSLAALLSVDHPSVKIPVATCLASMCFNNANVAKEIVNTSHRNIKIIAYLTKMIARDKSIEMQLEAARCMTNLHRAGAIPAYHLCITYKTLPCLVRICQVEHPEAQRATAAETLAYLTEVDSDLQQIAAISNQLVSALVDLLSCHSLAARAAAFRAFASLGANDEDIRKRIIDTKCLMDQIVDGLTDTNKDINLASVRCLHSLSRSVQQLRTTFQDHSVWRPLMTLLSENPSSELLLAASSTLCNLLLEFSPAKEPIIHQGAISLLCNLTFSPEPALRLNGVWALMNLAFQADQRVKSQILNLLGTDQIFRLLADSDPRVLMKTLGLLRNLVSPRNHTDTMMALHGTQVMQGVVLVLEGPHSPEVKEQALLILSNIADGERAKDHIMINEDILKKLVAYMTHPAPCLQESAVFCIGNLSRQGEPGAMERQTKLREFGVIAVLQQLLSTSDTILFNRVKSTLSNFSDV
;
A
#
# COMPACT_ATOMS: atom_id res chain seq x y z
N MET A 1 4.23 -10.99 -46.20
CA MET A 1 2.86 -11.38 -45.78
C MET A 1 2.68 -12.86 -46.08
N GLN A 2 2.78 -13.72 -45.07
CA GLN A 2 2.30 -15.10 -45.13
C GLN A 2 1.09 -15.21 -44.20
N PRO A 3 0.08 -16.02 -44.56
CA PRO A 3 -1.23 -15.94 -43.93
C PRO A 3 -1.26 -16.64 -42.58
N PHE A 4 -1.91 -15.98 -41.62
CA PHE A 4 -2.47 -16.59 -40.42
C PHE A 4 -3.37 -17.76 -40.83
N THR A 5 -3.00 -18.98 -40.47
CA THR A 5 -3.87 -20.15 -40.59
C THR A 5 -4.75 -20.28 -39.34
N ALA A 6 -6.04 -20.29 -39.60
CA ALA A 6 -7.14 -20.29 -38.66
C ALA A 6 -7.33 -21.63 -37.93
N PHE A 7 -7.85 -21.53 -36.71
CA PHE A 7 -8.64 -22.50 -35.94
C PHE A 7 -8.56 -23.97 -36.40
N MET A 8 -7.74 -24.78 -35.72
CA MET A 8 -7.93 -26.23 -35.71
C MET A 8 -9.16 -26.59 -34.87
N THR A 9 -10.14 -27.17 -35.56
CA THR A 9 -11.31 -27.86 -35.03
C THR A 9 -10.91 -29.14 -34.27
N VAL A 10 -11.75 -29.53 -33.33
CA VAL A 10 -11.54 -30.46 -32.20
C VAL A 10 -11.15 -31.91 -32.60
N GLU A 11 -11.13 -32.28 -33.87
CA GLU A 11 -10.85 -33.65 -34.34
C GLU A 11 -9.36 -33.98 -34.60
N SER A 12 -8.44 -33.01 -34.61
CA SER A 12 -6.99 -33.26 -34.76
C SER A 12 -6.26 -33.56 -33.45
N SER A 13 -6.99 -33.70 -32.34
CA SER A 13 -6.43 -33.62 -30.99
C SER A 13 -5.81 -34.92 -30.42
N ARG A 14 -5.96 -36.06 -31.10
CA ARG A 14 -5.42 -37.35 -30.60
C ARG A 14 -4.02 -37.71 -31.10
N SER A 15 -3.62 -37.30 -32.30
CA SER A 15 -2.39 -37.82 -32.91
C SER A 15 -1.12 -37.36 -32.17
N TYR A 16 -1.10 -36.12 -31.66
CA TYR A 16 0.07 -35.63 -30.93
C TYR A 16 0.24 -36.31 -29.57
N ILE A 17 -0.84 -36.71 -28.90
CA ILE A 17 -0.75 -37.44 -27.61
C ILE A 17 -0.13 -38.80 -27.87
N ASP A 18 -0.59 -39.53 -28.88
CA ASP A 18 -0.02 -40.82 -29.25
C ASP A 18 1.46 -40.70 -29.65
N ASP A 19 1.81 -39.66 -30.42
CA ASP A 19 3.18 -39.38 -30.83
C ASP A 19 4.09 -38.93 -29.66
N LEU A 20 3.54 -38.34 -28.59
CA LEU A 20 4.28 -37.95 -27.38
C LEU A 20 4.84 -39.18 -26.62
N TYR A 21 4.15 -40.31 -26.70
CA TYR A 21 4.56 -41.58 -26.11
C TYR A 21 5.28 -42.50 -27.10
N SER A 22 5.48 -42.05 -28.35
CA SER A 22 6.22 -42.81 -29.36
C SER A 22 7.67 -43.04 -28.96
N ARG A 23 8.23 -44.18 -29.42
CA ARG A 23 9.67 -44.49 -29.30
C ARG A 23 10.52 -43.72 -30.33
N ASP A 24 9.88 -43.18 -31.36
CA ASP A 24 10.51 -42.33 -32.36
C ASP A 24 10.74 -40.92 -31.77
N SER A 25 12.00 -40.58 -31.55
CA SER A 25 12.39 -39.30 -30.93
C SER A 25 11.93 -38.09 -31.74
N ASP A 26 11.88 -38.20 -33.08
CA ASP A 26 11.58 -37.06 -33.94
C ASP A 26 10.06 -36.81 -33.96
N LYS A 27 9.23 -37.86 -33.90
CA LYS A 27 7.78 -37.75 -33.68
C LYS A 27 7.45 -37.19 -32.30
N CYS A 28 8.14 -37.67 -31.26
CA CYS A 28 7.98 -37.15 -29.91
C CYS A 28 8.32 -35.65 -29.85
N LEU A 29 9.41 -35.22 -30.51
CA LEU A 29 9.83 -33.82 -30.55
C LEU A 29 8.82 -32.94 -31.28
N ALA A 30 8.34 -33.39 -32.45
CA ALA A 30 7.30 -32.69 -33.19
C ALA A 30 6.01 -32.52 -32.36
N SER A 31 5.64 -33.55 -31.59
CA SER A 31 4.50 -33.50 -30.68
C SER A 31 4.68 -32.47 -29.56
N ILE A 32 5.83 -32.46 -28.87
CA ILE A 32 6.10 -31.47 -27.79
C ILE A 32 6.04 -30.04 -28.33
N ILE A 33 6.62 -29.80 -29.51
CA ILE A 33 6.58 -28.48 -30.15
C ILE A 33 5.13 -28.09 -30.50
N CYS A 34 4.33 -29.03 -31.00
CA CYS A 34 2.91 -28.81 -31.27
C CYS A 34 2.14 -28.44 -30.00
N ILE A 35 2.36 -29.16 -28.90
CA ILE A 35 1.77 -28.88 -27.58
C ILE A 35 2.18 -27.49 -27.09
N LYS A 36 3.48 -27.17 -27.12
CA LYS A 36 3.99 -25.84 -26.73
C LYS A 36 3.27 -24.74 -27.50
N ASN A 37 3.16 -24.88 -28.81
CA ASN A 37 2.53 -23.87 -29.66
C ASN A 37 1.02 -23.76 -29.43
N SER A 38 0.34 -24.86 -29.06
CA SER A 38 -1.11 -24.85 -28.80
C SER A 38 -1.48 -24.17 -27.46
N VAL A 39 -0.58 -24.18 -26.48
CA VAL A 39 -0.83 -23.60 -25.14
C VAL A 39 -0.46 -22.12 -25.02
N ILE A 40 0.36 -21.59 -25.95
CA ILE A 40 0.74 -20.18 -25.97
C ILE A 40 -0.51 -19.31 -26.14
N GLY A 41 -0.69 -18.34 -25.23
CA GLY A 41 -1.81 -17.39 -25.28
C GLY A 41 -3.19 -17.97 -24.93
N SER A 42 -3.35 -19.27 -24.67
CA SER A 42 -4.66 -19.87 -24.35
C SER A 42 -4.68 -20.59 -23.00
N ASN A 43 -5.40 -20.05 -22.02
CA ASN A 43 -5.55 -20.70 -20.71
C ASN A 43 -6.39 -21.98 -20.80
N ARG A 44 -7.40 -22.03 -21.67
CA ARG A 44 -8.20 -23.25 -21.90
C ARG A 44 -7.35 -24.43 -22.40
N GLN A 45 -6.40 -24.17 -23.31
CA GLN A 45 -5.51 -25.22 -23.80
C GLN A 45 -4.51 -25.67 -22.74
N LYS A 46 -3.94 -24.73 -21.96
CA LYS A 46 -3.11 -25.06 -20.80
C LYS A 46 -3.84 -25.98 -19.82
N GLU A 47 -5.08 -25.63 -19.47
CA GLU A 47 -5.92 -26.42 -18.58
C GLU A 47 -6.15 -27.83 -19.13
N SER A 48 -6.49 -27.95 -20.43
CA SER A 48 -6.70 -29.24 -21.08
C SER A 48 -5.44 -30.11 -21.07
N VAL A 49 -4.28 -29.54 -21.40
CA VAL A 49 -2.99 -30.26 -21.41
C VAL A 49 -2.62 -30.74 -20.00
N ILE A 50 -2.84 -29.92 -18.98
CA ILE A 50 -2.60 -30.29 -17.58
C ILE A 50 -3.55 -31.41 -17.15
N ALA A 51 -4.85 -31.28 -17.43
CA ALA A 51 -5.88 -32.26 -17.07
C ALA A 51 -5.68 -33.63 -17.75
N GLN A 52 -5.07 -33.66 -18.93
CA GLN A 52 -4.73 -34.89 -19.65
C GLN A 52 -3.48 -35.61 -19.09
N GLY A 53 -2.84 -35.08 -18.05
CA GLY A 53 -1.66 -35.70 -17.43
C GLY A 53 -0.37 -35.59 -18.26
N ILE A 54 -0.34 -34.72 -19.28
CA ILE A 54 0.83 -34.51 -20.15
C ILE A 54 2.05 -34.01 -19.36
N VAL A 55 1.83 -33.24 -18.28
CA VAL A 55 2.90 -32.72 -17.41
C VAL A 55 3.78 -33.86 -16.87
N SER A 56 3.20 -34.98 -16.45
CA SER A 56 3.94 -36.15 -15.96
C SER A 56 4.87 -36.73 -17.02
N ARG A 57 4.43 -36.74 -18.28
CA ARG A 57 5.24 -37.20 -19.42
C ARG A 57 6.37 -36.22 -19.75
N LEU A 58 6.10 -34.92 -19.72
CA LEU A 58 7.14 -33.90 -19.90
C LEU A 58 8.22 -34.00 -18.80
N ILE A 59 7.80 -34.21 -17.55
CA ILE A 59 8.69 -34.49 -16.41
C ILE A 59 9.56 -35.73 -16.65
N TYR A 60 8.95 -36.82 -17.11
CA TYR A 60 9.68 -38.04 -17.42
C TYR A 60 10.78 -37.79 -18.48
N LEU A 61 10.40 -37.14 -19.59
CA LEU A 61 11.34 -36.82 -20.68
C LEU A 61 12.47 -35.90 -20.21
N LEU A 62 12.13 -34.92 -19.38
CA LEU A 62 13.08 -33.96 -18.82
C LEU A 62 14.13 -34.63 -17.90
N ARG A 63 13.72 -35.64 -17.12
CA ARG A 63 14.59 -36.41 -16.20
C ARG A 63 15.46 -37.46 -16.88
N ASP A 64 15.00 -38.05 -17.98
CA ASP A 64 15.69 -39.16 -18.63
C ASP A 64 16.94 -38.68 -19.39
N LYS A 65 18.11 -38.94 -18.83
CA LYS A 65 19.42 -38.55 -19.41
C LYS A 65 19.75 -39.27 -20.73
N ASN A 66 19.02 -40.33 -21.07
CA ASN A 66 19.22 -41.05 -22.33
C ASN A 66 18.44 -40.44 -23.50
N VAL A 67 17.52 -39.52 -23.22
CA VAL A 67 16.73 -38.82 -24.23
C VAL A 67 17.58 -37.71 -24.88
N LYS A 68 17.37 -37.49 -26.19
CA LYS A 68 18.05 -36.43 -26.95
C LYS A 68 17.94 -35.06 -26.23
N PRO A 69 19.00 -34.25 -26.12
CA PRO A 69 18.97 -32.96 -25.44
C PRO A 69 17.84 -32.03 -25.93
N GLU A 70 17.54 -32.05 -27.23
CA GLU A 70 16.49 -31.23 -27.84
C GLU A 70 15.10 -31.52 -27.24
N LEU A 71 14.80 -32.80 -26.94
CA LEU A 71 13.55 -33.21 -26.31
C LEU A 71 13.45 -32.72 -24.86
N ARG A 72 14.57 -32.77 -24.11
CA ARG A 72 14.63 -32.28 -22.72
C ARG A 72 14.44 -30.76 -22.67
N ILE A 73 15.10 -30.04 -23.57
CA ILE A 73 14.97 -28.58 -23.74
C ILE A 73 13.52 -28.22 -24.06
N GLU A 74 12.92 -28.87 -25.06
CA GLU A 74 11.53 -28.59 -25.45
C GLU A 74 10.53 -28.98 -24.38
N ALA A 75 10.78 -30.04 -23.60
CA ALA A 75 9.97 -30.38 -22.44
C ALA A 75 10.00 -29.26 -21.38
N ALA A 76 11.18 -28.75 -21.02
CA ALA A 76 11.32 -27.63 -20.09
C ALA A 76 10.63 -26.34 -20.60
N LEU A 77 10.78 -26.00 -21.89
CA LEU A 77 10.14 -24.83 -22.51
C LEU A 77 8.62 -24.96 -22.58
N THR A 78 8.11 -26.17 -22.79
CA THR A 78 6.66 -26.47 -22.81
C THR A 78 6.06 -26.28 -21.42
N ILE A 79 6.72 -26.81 -20.39
CA ILE A 79 6.34 -26.57 -18.99
C ILE A 79 6.39 -25.07 -18.67
N GLY A 80 7.43 -24.36 -19.11
CA GLY A 80 7.51 -22.91 -18.97
C GLY A 80 6.36 -22.16 -19.63
N SER A 81 5.88 -22.65 -20.78
CA SER A 81 4.69 -22.09 -21.45
C SER A 81 3.38 -22.39 -20.69
N LEU A 82 3.27 -23.56 -20.07
CA LEU A 82 2.16 -23.91 -19.18
C LEU A 82 2.15 -23.02 -17.92
N ALA A 83 3.33 -22.69 -17.40
CA ALA A 83 3.51 -21.81 -16.24
C ALA A 83 3.09 -20.34 -16.50
N LYS A 84 2.93 -19.92 -17.76
CA LYS A 84 2.33 -18.61 -18.12
C LYS A 84 0.79 -18.65 -18.09
N GLY A 85 0.23 -19.50 -17.23
CA GLY A 85 -1.20 -19.77 -17.11
C GLY A 85 -1.85 -19.01 -15.97
N THR A 86 -3.01 -19.49 -15.52
CA THR A 86 -3.66 -19.02 -14.28
C THR A 86 -2.91 -19.54 -13.05
N GLU A 87 -3.21 -18.97 -11.88
CA GLU A 87 -2.67 -19.42 -10.59
C GLU A 87 -2.88 -20.93 -10.36
N ASN A 88 -4.07 -21.45 -10.67
CA ASN A 88 -4.38 -22.88 -10.58
C ASN A 88 -3.45 -23.76 -11.44
N HIS A 89 -3.10 -23.32 -12.65
CA HIS A 89 -2.15 -24.06 -13.48
C HIS A 89 -0.78 -24.16 -12.81
N ILE A 90 -0.32 -23.07 -12.21
CA ILE A 90 0.99 -23.02 -11.58
C ILE A 90 1.01 -23.88 -10.32
N GLU A 91 -0.05 -23.84 -9.52
CA GLU A 91 -0.20 -24.72 -8.36
C GLU A 91 -0.10 -26.19 -8.75
N LEU A 92 -0.84 -26.62 -9.78
CA LEU A 92 -0.79 -27.99 -10.29
C LEU A 92 0.61 -28.37 -10.82
N LEU A 93 1.30 -27.44 -11.49
CA LEU A 93 2.67 -27.66 -11.93
C LEU A 93 3.63 -27.82 -10.74
N ILE A 94 3.53 -26.98 -9.71
CA ILE A 94 4.39 -27.07 -8.52
C ILE A 94 4.14 -28.37 -7.77
N ASP A 95 2.88 -28.76 -7.57
CA ASP A 95 2.48 -29.99 -6.87
C ASP A 95 2.95 -31.25 -7.62
N SER A 96 3.25 -31.15 -8.93
CA SER A 96 3.88 -32.23 -9.70
C SER A 96 5.37 -32.45 -9.38
N GLY A 97 5.98 -31.60 -8.54
CA GLY A 97 7.38 -31.69 -8.14
C GLY A 97 8.37 -31.09 -9.15
N ILE A 98 7.88 -30.32 -10.13
CA ILE A 98 8.71 -29.80 -11.23
C ILE A 98 9.85 -28.88 -10.77
N VAL A 99 9.64 -28.09 -9.73
CA VAL A 99 10.66 -27.16 -9.20
C VAL A 99 11.93 -27.92 -8.80
N GLN A 100 11.77 -29.03 -8.10
CA GLN A 100 12.89 -29.84 -7.64
C GLN A 100 13.67 -30.44 -8.81
N ILE A 101 12.96 -30.86 -9.86
CA ILE A 101 13.53 -31.44 -11.08
C ILE A 101 14.35 -30.40 -11.84
N LEU A 102 13.78 -29.21 -12.04
CA LEU A 102 14.46 -28.13 -12.74
C LEU A 102 15.74 -27.74 -12.02
N LEU A 103 15.71 -27.64 -10.68
CA LEU A 103 16.91 -27.37 -9.87
C LEU A 103 17.94 -28.51 -9.93
N GLU A 104 17.51 -29.77 -9.98
CA GLU A 104 18.37 -30.96 -10.17
C GLU A 104 19.18 -30.89 -11.48
N ILE A 105 18.56 -30.39 -12.54
CA ILE A 105 19.15 -30.32 -13.88
C ILE A 105 20.16 -29.19 -14.01
N LEU A 106 20.12 -28.19 -13.12
CA LEU A 106 21.08 -27.07 -13.13
C LEU A 106 22.53 -27.51 -12.86
N ASP A 107 22.73 -28.70 -12.29
CA ASP A 107 24.06 -29.29 -12.07
C ASP A 107 24.61 -30.01 -13.34
N GLU A 108 23.83 -30.08 -14.42
CA GLU A 108 24.23 -30.71 -15.68
C GLU A 108 25.05 -29.76 -16.58
N PRO A 109 25.91 -30.28 -17.48
CA PRO A 109 26.83 -29.45 -18.27
C PRO A 109 26.21 -28.78 -19.50
N ASP A 110 24.96 -29.09 -19.89
CA ASP A 110 24.34 -28.56 -21.12
C ASP A 110 23.78 -27.14 -20.89
N PRO A 111 24.39 -26.09 -21.49
CA PRO A 111 23.98 -24.71 -21.27
C PRO A 111 22.60 -24.39 -21.84
N LYS A 112 22.16 -25.06 -22.91
CA LYS A 112 20.83 -24.82 -23.50
C LYS A 112 19.73 -25.40 -22.63
N LEU A 113 19.99 -26.57 -22.03
CA LEU A 113 19.09 -27.17 -21.07
C LEU A 113 19.00 -26.36 -19.77
N ILE A 114 20.14 -25.87 -19.27
CA ILE A 114 20.19 -24.96 -18.11
C ILE A 114 19.35 -23.71 -18.38
N ASP A 115 19.54 -23.05 -19.53
CA ASP A 115 18.78 -21.83 -19.89
C ASP A 115 17.27 -22.08 -19.96
N ALA A 116 16.86 -23.19 -20.58
CA ALA A 116 15.44 -23.60 -20.61
C ALA A 116 14.87 -23.83 -19.20
N CYS A 117 15.65 -24.48 -18.31
CA CYS A 117 15.24 -24.72 -16.93
C CYS A 117 15.14 -23.42 -16.12
N LEU A 118 16.11 -22.52 -16.26
CA LEU A 118 16.10 -21.20 -15.60
C LEU A 118 14.94 -20.33 -16.11
N CYS A 119 14.63 -20.37 -17.40
CA CYS A 119 13.46 -19.70 -17.97
C CYS A 119 12.15 -20.23 -17.38
N CYS A 120 12.04 -21.54 -17.19
CA CYS A 120 10.88 -22.17 -16.54
C CYS A 120 10.78 -21.77 -15.06
N LEU A 121 11.88 -21.90 -14.30
CA LEU A 121 11.95 -21.53 -12.88
C LEU A 121 11.58 -20.06 -12.66
N ARG A 122 12.11 -19.15 -13.48
CA ARG A 122 11.74 -17.74 -13.48
C ARG A 122 10.24 -17.57 -13.65
N THR A 123 9.65 -18.22 -14.67
CA THR A 123 8.22 -18.07 -14.96
C THR A 123 7.35 -18.57 -13.80
N LEU A 124 7.74 -19.70 -13.20
CA LEU A 124 7.08 -20.25 -12.00
C LEU A 124 7.21 -19.32 -10.78
N ALA A 125 8.30 -18.56 -10.67
CA ALA A 125 8.56 -17.65 -9.56
C ALA A 125 8.06 -16.20 -9.78
N SER A 126 7.72 -15.80 -11.01
CA SER A 126 7.47 -14.39 -11.38
C SER A 126 6.01 -13.90 -11.23
N GLN A 127 5.07 -14.69 -10.70
CA GLN A 127 3.67 -14.24 -10.58
C GLN A 127 3.43 -13.43 -9.29
N GLU A 128 2.91 -12.21 -9.47
CA GLU A 128 2.74 -11.19 -8.41
C GLU A 128 1.68 -11.54 -7.36
N HIS A 129 0.85 -12.56 -7.62
CA HIS A 129 -0.27 -12.95 -6.76
C HIS A 129 -0.24 -14.46 -6.45
N HIS A 130 0.60 -14.92 -5.51
CA HIS A 130 0.28 -16.16 -4.80
C HIS A 130 1.09 -16.40 -3.51
N PRO A 131 0.55 -17.15 -2.53
CA PRO A 131 1.30 -17.84 -1.49
C PRO A 131 2.27 -18.94 -1.99
N ILE A 132 2.63 -19.01 -3.29
CA ILE A 132 3.65 -19.96 -3.80
C ILE A 132 5.03 -19.72 -3.17
N ASN A 133 5.30 -18.50 -2.69
CA ASN A 133 6.47 -18.19 -1.87
C ASN A 133 6.59 -19.09 -0.63
N SER A 134 5.47 -19.58 -0.06
CA SER A 134 5.53 -20.54 1.06
C SER A 134 5.73 -22.00 0.63
N LYS A 135 5.51 -22.34 -0.66
CA LYS A 135 5.79 -23.67 -1.24
C LYS A 135 7.22 -23.84 -1.76
N PHE A 136 7.98 -22.75 -1.94
CA PHE A 136 9.45 -22.80 -1.98
C PHE A 136 9.99 -23.06 -0.55
N ASP A 137 9.68 -24.23 -0.01
CA ASP A 137 10.05 -24.64 1.35
C ASP A 137 11.55 -24.96 1.47
N VAL A 138 12.07 -24.89 2.69
CA VAL A 138 13.48 -25.01 3.10
C VAL A 138 14.15 -26.30 2.59
N LYS A 139 13.38 -27.34 2.26
CA LYS A 139 13.92 -28.57 1.67
C LYS A 139 14.36 -28.44 0.21
N ASN A 140 13.81 -27.48 -0.54
CA ASN A 140 14.25 -27.17 -1.91
C ASN A 140 15.48 -26.22 -1.93
N ILE A 141 15.88 -25.69 -0.77
CA ILE A 141 16.95 -24.68 -0.58
C ILE A 141 18.35 -25.28 -0.57
N GLU A 142 18.51 -26.58 -0.32
CA GLU A 142 19.82 -27.26 -0.43
C GLU A 142 20.48 -27.09 -1.83
N LYS A 143 19.67 -26.77 -2.86
CA LYS A 143 20.11 -26.47 -4.22
C LYS A 143 20.32 -24.98 -4.54
N LEU A 144 20.14 -24.05 -3.59
CA LEU A 144 20.64 -22.67 -3.75
C LEU A 144 22.17 -22.67 -3.94
N LEU A 145 22.87 -23.69 -3.44
CA LEU A 145 24.29 -23.89 -3.69
C LEU A 145 24.59 -24.06 -5.19
N SER A 146 23.72 -24.75 -5.95
CA SER A 146 23.85 -24.91 -7.40
C SER A 146 23.67 -23.57 -8.12
N LEU A 147 22.70 -22.74 -7.71
CA LEU A 147 22.54 -21.38 -8.23
C LEU A 147 23.75 -20.49 -7.88
N ALA A 148 24.29 -20.59 -6.67
CA ALA A 148 25.51 -19.91 -6.27
C ALA A 148 26.73 -20.38 -7.09
N ALA A 149 26.81 -21.67 -7.42
CA ALA A 149 27.83 -22.22 -8.29
C ALA A 149 27.72 -21.67 -9.72
N LEU A 150 26.51 -21.59 -10.28
CA LEU A 150 26.28 -21.00 -11.60
C LEU A 150 26.61 -19.49 -11.63
N LEU A 151 26.39 -18.75 -10.55
CA LEU A 151 26.85 -17.35 -10.45
C LEU A 151 28.39 -17.21 -10.45
N SER A 152 29.12 -18.28 -10.13
CA SER A 152 30.58 -18.28 -10.22
C SER A 152 31.10 -18.46 -11.65
N VAL A 153 30.27 -18.99 -12.57
CA VAL A 153 30.61 -19.16 -13.99
C VAL A 153 30.63 -17.80 -14.67
N ASP A 154 31.77 -17.37 -15.22
CA ASP A 154 31.93 -16.03 -15.80
C ASP A 154 31.37 -15.90 -17.23
N HIS A 155 30.07 -16.20 -17.39
CA HIS A 155 29.38 -16.05 -18.66
C HIS A 155 28.00 -15.38 -18.50
N PRO A 156 27.69 -14.29 -19.23
CA PRO A 156 26.42 -13.56 -19.08
C PRO A 156 25.17 -14.42 -19.31
N SER A 157 25.21 -15.36 -20.26
CA SER A 157 24.06 -16.24 -20.55
C SER A 157 23.67 -17.17 -19.40
N VAL A 158 24.52 -17.31 -18.39
CA VAL A 158 24.25 -18.10 -17.19
C VAL A 158 23.93 -17.17 -16.03
N LYS A 159 24.77 -16.16 -15.78
CA LYS A 159 24.59 -15.26 -14.63
C LYS A 159 23.28 -14.48 -14.67
N ILE A 160 22.88 -13.97 -15.83
CA ILE A 160 21.68 -13.14 -15.99
C ILE A 160 20.43 -13.97 -15.61
N PRO A 161 20.14 -15.13 -16.25
CA PRO A 161 18.97 -15.93 -15.88
C PRO A 161 18.98 -16.41 -14.42
N VAL A 162 20.16 -16.72 -13.85
CA VAL A 162 20.27 -17.08 -12.43
C VAL A 162 19.90 -15.92 -11.52
N ALA A 163 20.42 -14.71 -11.77
CA ALA A 163 20.05 -13.52 -10.99
C ALA A 163 18.56 -13.18 -11.14
N THR A 164 17.99 -13.33 -12.34
CA THR A 164 16.55 -13.17 -12.55
C THR A 164 15.74 -14.18 -11.74
N CYS A 165 16.15 -15.45 -11.74
CA CYS A 165 15.50 -16.50 -10.95
C CYS A 165 15.54 -16.18 -9.46
N LEU A 166 16.71 -15.82 -8.93
CA LEU A 166 16.86 -15.42 -7.52
C LEU A 166 16.01 -14.20 -7.17
N ALA A 167 15.95 -13.19 -8.05
CA ALA A 167 15.12 -12.01 -7.87
C ALA A 167 13.63 -12.39 -7.75
N SER A 168 13.12 -13.24 -8.64
CA SER A 168 11.74 -13.73 -8.58
C SER A 168 11.47 -14.52 -7.29
N MET A 169 12.37 -15.45 -6.93
CA MET A 169 12.19 -16.30 -5.74
C MET A 169 12.16 -15.53 -4.41
N CYS A 170 12.89 -14.41 -4.31
CA CYS A 170 12.92 -13.60 -3.08
C CYS A 170 11.89 -12.45 -3.05
N PHE A 171 11.20 -12.17 -4.14
CA PHE A 171 10.18 -11.14 -4.20
C PHE A 171 9.06 -11.45 -3.21
N ASN A 172 8.84 -10.58 -2.21
CA ASN A 172 7.88 -10.79 -1.11
C ASN A 172 8.06 -12.14 -0.37
N ASN A 173 9.31 -12.66 -0.28
CA ASN A 173 9.61 -13.92 0.41
C ASN A 173 10.79 -13.78 1.39
N ALA A 174 10.49 -13.43 2.64
CA ALA A 174 11.51 -13.20 3.67
C ALA A 174 12.35 -14.44 4.00
N ASN A 175 11.77 -15.64 3.91
CA ASN A 175 12.47 -16.89 4.23
C ASN A 175 13.52 -17.21 3.16
N VAL A 176 13.10 -17.23 1.88
CA VAL A 176 14.02 -17.46 0.76
C VAL A 176 15.08 -16.36 0.68
N ALA A 177 14.70 -15.10 0.93
CA ALA A 177 15.64 -13.99 0.93
C ALA A 177 16.76 -14.16 1.98
N LYS A 178 16.43 -14.58 3.22
CA LYS A 178 17.42 -14.86 4.27
C LYS A 178 18.37 -15.98 3.88
N GLU A 179 17.85 -17.05 3.30
CA GLU A 179 18.66 -18.19 2.85
C GLU A 179 19.59 -17.82 1.70
N ILE A 180 19.13 -17.04 0.72
CA ILE A 180 19.97 -16.52 -0.37
C ILE A 180 21.16 -15.71 0.20
N VAL A 181 20.93 -14.87 1.20
CA VAL A 181 21.98 -14.05 1.83
C VAL A 181 23.01 -14.91 2.57
N ASN A 182 22.59 -16.04 3.14
CA ASN A 182 23.44 -16.94 3.90
C ASN A 182 24.16 -17.99 3.03
N THR A 183 23.63 -18.27 1.83
CA THR A 183 24.19 -19.25 0.92
C THR A 183 25.53 -18.77 0.34
N SER A 184 26.51 -19.69 0.31
CA SER A 184 27.83 -19.44 -0.25
C SER A 184 28.32 -20.59 -1.11
N HIS A 185 29.06 -20.27 -2.18
CA HIS A 185 29.79 -21.24 -3.00
C HIS A 185 31.27 -20.86 -2.99
N ARG A 186 32.17 -21.82 -2.74
CA ARG A 186 33.61 -21.58 -2.59
C ARG A 186 33.92 -20.45 -1.58
N ASN A 187 33.19 -20.42 -0.46
CA ASN A 187 33.26 -19.37 0.59
C ASN A 187 32.89 -17.95 0.13
N ILE A 188 32.28 -17.79 -1.05
CA ILE A 188 31.78 -16.51 -1.55
C ILE A 188 30.25 -16.54 -1.46
N LYS A 189 29.67 -15.58 -0.72
CA LYS A 189 28.22 -15.45 -0.59
C LYS A 189 27.57 -15.01 -1.91
N ILE A 190 26.32 -15.40 -2.15
CA ILE A 190 25.54 -14.97 -3.32
C ILE A 190 25.54 -13.45 -3.47
N ILE A 191 25.35 -12.70 -2.36
CA ILE A 191 25.36 -11.24 -2.36
C ILE A 191 26.66 -10.62 -2.92
N ALA A 192 27.80 -11.31 -2.75
CA ALA A 192 29.08 -10.85 -3.26
C ALA A 192 29.18 -11.08 -4.79
N TYR A 193 28.62 -12.18 -5.31
CA TYR A 193 28.50 -12.39 -6.75
C TYR A 193 27.56 -11.37 -7.39
N LEU A 194 26.39 -11.12 -6.81
CA LEU A 194 25.46 -10.09 -7.27
C LEU A 194 26.12 -8.70 -7.25
N THR A 195 26.88 -8.38 -6.20
CA THR A 195 27.63 -7.11 -6.13
C THR A 195 28.65 -6.97 -7.27
N LYS A 196 29.32 -8.05 -7.67
CA LYS A 196 30.24 -8.05 -8.84
C LYS A 196 29.49 -7.87 -10.17
N MET A 197 28.26 -8.37 -10.27
CA MET A 197 27.41 -8.21 -11.47
C MET A 197 26.90 -6.78 -11.65
N ILE A 198 26.79 -6.00 -10.56
CA ILE A 198 26.40 -4.58 -10.56
C ILE A 198 27.55 -3.66 -11.02
N ALA A 199 28.77 -4.17 -11.16
CA ALA A 199 29.93 -3.37 -11.53
C ALA A 199 29.77 -2.71 -12.93
N ARG A 200 30.35 -1.52 -13.09
CA ARG A 200 30.16 -0.67 -14.28
C ARG A 200 30.70 -1.28 -15.58
N ASP A 201 31.64 -2.20 -15.49
CA ASP A 201 32.23 -2.94 -16.61
C ASP A 201 31.32 -4.06 -17.14
N LYS A 202 30.19 -4.35 -16.49
CA LYS A 202 29.23 -5.38 -16.90
C LYS A 202 28.17 -4.83 -17.85
N SER A 203 27.46 -5.70 -18.56
CA SER A 203 26.33 -5.27 -19.41
C SER A 203 25.20 -4.65 -18.56
N ILE A 204 24.44 -3.72 -19.12
CA ILE A 204 23.34 -3.07 -18.41
C ILE A 204 22.29 -4.08 -17.95
N GLU A 205 22.00 -5.09 -18.79
CA GLU A 205 21.09 -6.18 -18.43
C GLU A 205 21.57 -6.93 -17.18
N MET A 206 22.86 -7.29 -17.11
CA MET A 206 23.43 -7.95 -15.93
C MET A 206 23.34 -7.09 -14.68
N GLN A 207 23.59 -5.79 -14.81
CA GLN A 207 23.50 -4.84 -13.72
C GLN A 207 22.06 -4.70 -13.21
N LEU A 208 21.07 -4.61 -14.10
CA LEU A 208 19.65 -4.50 -13.76
C LEU A 208 19.14 -5.74 -13.03
N GLU A 209 19.46 -6.94 -13.54
CA GLU A 209 19.01 -8.20 -12.93
C GLU A 209 19.60 -8.40 -11.54
N ALA A 210 20.90 -8.11 -11.37
CA ALA A 210 21.54 -8.17 -10.08
C ALA A 210 21.00 -7.09 -9.13
N ALA A 211 20.80 -5.87 -9.60
CA ALA A 211 20.23 -4.79 -8.79
C ALA A 211 18.81 -5.11 -8.32
N ARG A 212 17.97 -5.67 -9.20
CA ARG A 212 16.61 -6.11 -8.85
C ARG A 212 16.63 -7.21 -7.80
N CYS A 213 17.51 -8.20 -7.93
CA CYS A 213 17.68 -9.22 -6.89
C CYS A 213 18.08 -8.58 -5.54
N MET A 214 19.05 -7.67 -5.54
CA MET A 214 19.49 -6.98 -4.32
C MET A 214 18.37 -6.14 -3.69
N THR A 215 17.55 -5.46 -4.52
CA THR A 215 16.37 -4.72 -4.08
C THR A 215 15.35 -5.64 -3.42
N ASN A 216 15.03 -6.78 -4.04
CA ASN A 216 14.07 -7.73 -3.49
C ASN A 216 14.55 -8.34 -2.17
N LEU A 217 15.86 -8.65 -2.05
CA LEU A 217 16.46 -9.11 -0.79
C LEU A 217 16.32 -8.06 0.33
N HIS A 218 16.51 -6.78 0.00
CA HIS A 218 16.28 -5.68 0.94
C HIS A 218 14.81 -5.57 1.34
N ARG A 219 13.91 -5.54 0.35
CA ARG A 219 12.46 -5.38 0.56
C ARG A 219 11.81 -6.55 1.29
N ALA A 220 12.40 -7.74 1.19
CA ALA A 220 12.02 -8.91 1.97
C ALA A 220 12.63 -8.93 3.40
N GLY A 221 13.41 -7.91 3.79
CA GLY A 221 14.00 -7.77 5.13
C GLY A 221 15.25 -8.61 5.37
N ALA A 222 15.87 -9.18 4.34
CA ALA A 222 17.09 -9.99 4.48
C ALA A 222 18.38 -9.16 4.49
N ILE A 223 18.35 -7.95 3.90
CA ILE A 223 19.47 -7.01 3.89
C ILE A 223 18.95 -5.64 4.37
N PRO A 224 19.57 -5.01 5.39
CA PRO A 224 19.15 -3.68 5.81
C PRO A 224 19.56 -2.61 4.77
N ALA A 225 18.84 -1.49 4.73
CA ALA A 225 19.06 -0.41 3.78
C ALA A 225 20.48 0.19 3.84
N TYR A 226 21.06 0.28 5.05
CA TYR A 226 22.41 0.80 5.30
C TYR A 226 23.54 -0.17 4.89
N HIS A 227 23.22 -1.38 4.44
CA HIS A 227 24.24 -2.32 4.00
C HIS A 227 24.97 -1.79 2.77
N LEU A 228 26.30 -1.86 2.75
CA LEU A 228 27.15 -1.22 1.73
C LEU A 228 26.78 -1.57 0.29
N CYS A 229 26.34 -2.81 0.04
CA CYS A 229 25.90 -3.22 -1.30
C CYS A 229 24.61 -2.52 -1.74
N ILE A 230 23.71 -2.15 -0.83
CA ILE A 230 22.49 -1.42 -1.18
C ILE A 230 22.85 0.04 -1.41
N THR A 231 23.39 0.70 -0.38
CA THR A 231 23.64 2.15 -0.37
C THR A 231 24.68 2.59 -1.40
N TYR A 232 25.78 1.83 -1.56
CA TYR A 232 26.93 2.25 -2.37
C TYR A 232 27.11 1.47 -3.67
N LYS A 233 26.28 0.46 -3.95
CA LYS A 233 26.35 -0.31 -5.21
C LYS A 233 25.02 -0.33 -5.95
N THR A 234 23.96 -0.91 -5.37
CA THR A 234 22.65 -1.05 -6.00
C THR A 234 22.02 0.31 -6.30
N LEU A 235 21.90 1.18 -5.29
CA LEU A 235 21.25 2.48 -5.44
C LEU A 235 21.95 3.38 -6.48
N PRO A 236 23.28 3.60 -6.42
CA PRO A 236 23.96 4.44 -7.41
C PRO A 236 23.96 3.82 -8.82
N CYS A 237 23.90 2.49 -8.92
CA CYS A 237 23.77 1.81 -10.21
C CYS A 237 22.42 2.13 -10.87
N LEU A 238 21.31 1.99 -10.14
CA LEU A 238 19.98 2.29 -10.65
C LEU A 238 19.84 3.76 -11.03
N VAL A 239 20.30 4.69 -10.17
CA VAL A 239 20.29 6.13 -10.44
C VAL A 239 21.05 6.48 -11.72
N ARG A 240 22.19 5.82 -11.96
CA ARG A 240 22.96 6.00 -13.20
C ARG A 240 22.23 5.44 -14.42
N ILE A 241 21.64 4.23 -14.32
CA ILE A 241 20.95 3.63 -15.48
C ILE A 241 19.70 4.43 -15.88
N CYS A 242 19.09 5.20 -14.97
CA CYS A 242 17.99 6.11 -15.29
C CYS A 242 18.38 7.27 -16.24
N GLN A 243 19.68 7.61 -16.36
CA GLN A 243 20.15 8.73 -17.15
C GLN A 243 19.86 8.58 -18.65
N VAL A 244 19.72 9.72 -19.35
CA VAL A 244 19.27 9.81 -20.75
C VAL A 244 20.18 9.10 -21.76
N GLU A 245 21.44 8.84 -21.42
CA GLU A 245 22.38 8.09 -22.25
C GLU A 245 22.00 6.62 -22.46
N HIS A 246 21.11 6.08 -21.62
CA HIS A 246 20.70 4.68 -21.68
C HIS A 246 19.41 4.49 -22.51
N PRO A 247 19.23 3.32 -23.15
CA PRO A 247 18.00 2.97 -23.83
C PRO A 247 16.75 3.09 -22.93
N GLU A 248 15.64 3.57 -23.50
CA GLU A 248 14.37 3.82 -22.80
C GLU A 248 13.88 2.61 -21.99
N ALA A 249 13.93 1.41 -22.56
CA ALA A 249 13.52 0.19 -21.87
C ALA A 249 14.36 -0.09 -20.61
N GLN A 250 15.67 0.14 -20.67
CA GLN A 250 16.58 -0.07 -19.54
C GLN A 250 16.38 0.99 -18.46
N ARG A 251 16.19 2.25 -18.88
CA ARG A 251 15.85 3.36 -17.98
C ARG A 251 14.53 3.11 -17.24
N ALA A 252 13.52 2.60 -17.94
CA ALA A 252 12.23 2.23 -17.34
C ALA A 252 12.39 1.16 -16.26
N THR A 253 13.08 0.05 -16.56
CA THR A 253 13.36 -1.01 -15.57
C THR A 253 14.18 -0.50 -14.38
N ALA A 254 15.16 0.37 -14.63
CA ALA A 254 15.94 1.00 -13.56
C ALA A 254 15.08 1.88 -12.66
N ALA A 255 14.23 2.72 -13.24
CA ALA A 255 13.34 3.62 -12.49
C ALA A 255 12.30 2.85 -11.68
N GLU A 256 11.75 1.76 -12.22
CA GLU A 256 10.82 0.89 -11.51
C GLU A 256 11.50 0.16 -10.34
N THR A 257 12.69 -0.40 -10.58
CA THR A 257 13.47 -1.06 -9.53
C THR A 257 13.92 -0.07 -8.46
N LEU A 258 14.25 1.16 -8.84
CA LEU A 258 14.60 2.25 -7.93
C LEU A 258 13.40 2.64 -7.07
N ALA A 259 12.22 2.80 -7.68
CA ALA A 259 10.99 3.11 -6.97
C ALA A 259 10.70 2.07 -5.87
N TYR A 260 10.81 0.79 -6.21
CA TYR A 260 10.60 -0.30 -5.24
C TYR A 260 11.70 -0.32 -4.15
N LEU A 261 12.96 -0.04 -4.51
CA LEU A 261 14.06 0.03 -3.56
C LEU A 261 13.85 1.13 -2.50
N THR A 262 13.43 2.32 -2.91
CA THR A 262 13.34 3.48 -2.02
C THR A 262 12.00 3.62 -1.30
N GLU A 263 10.94 2.89 -1.67
CA GLU A 263 9.57 3.20 -1.24
C GLU A 263 9.34 3.14 0.28
N VAL A 264 10.06 2.27 1.01
CA VAL A 264 9.89 2.08 2.46
C VAL A 264 11.02 2.66 3.31
N ASP A 265 12.01 3.32 2.71
CA ASP A 265 13.22 3.75 3.41
C ASP A 265 13.56 5.22 3.12
N SER A 266 13.42 6.07 4.14
CA SER A 266 13.67 7.52 4.03
C SER A 266 15.12 7.86 3.73
N ASP A 267 16.08 7.07 4.23
CA ASP A 267 17.50 7.34 4.03
C ASP A 267 17.88 7.05 2.57
N LEU A 268 17.39 5.94 2.00
CA LEU A 268 17.56 5.64 0.59
C LEU A 268 16.88 6.68 -0.31
N GLN A 269 15.70 7.19 0.06
CA GLN A 269 15.03 8.29 -0.65
C GLN A 269 15.92 9.53 -0.68
N GLN A 270 16.46 9.94 0.48
CA GLN A 270 17.36 11.08 0.59
C GLN A 270 18.62 10.89 -0.25
N ILE A 271 19.31 9.75 -0.11
CA ILE A 271 20.55 9.46 -0.85
C ILE A 271 20.30 9.43 -2.36
N ALA A 272 19.21 8.81 -2.81
CA ALA A 272 18.83 8.78 -4.23
C ALA A 272 18.61 10.20 -4.76
N ALA A 273 17.93 11.01 -3.97
CA ALA A 273 17.56 12.36 -4.34
C ALA A 273 18.74 13.35 -4.24
N ILE A 274 19.88 13.04 -3.61
CA ILE A 274 21.08 13.89 -3.68
C ILE A 274 21.53 14.12 -5.13
N SER A 275 21.32 13.13 -6.01
CA SER A 275 21.61 13.28 -7.43
C SER A 275 20.60 14.23 -8.09
N ASN A 276 20.98 15.49 -8.29
CA ASN A 276 20.15 16.46 -9.03
C ASN A 276 19.82 15.99 -10.46
N GLN A 277 20.65 15.11 -11.03
CA GLN A 277 20.44 14.54 -12.36
C GLN A 277 19.32 13.49 -12.38
N LEU A 278 19.00 12.85 -11.24
CA LEU A 278 17.95 11.83 -11.19
C LEU A 278 16.57 12.43 -11.51
N VAL A 279 16.22 13.54 -10.85
CA VAL A 279 14.92 14.20 -11.03
C VAL A 279 14.71 14.60 -12.50
N SER A 280 15.72 15.21 -13.13
CA SER A 280 15.67 15.55 -14.55
C SER A 280 15.50 14.30 -15.44
N ALA A 281 16.29 13.25 -15.20
CA ALA A 281 16.25 12.03 -15.98
C ALA A 281 14.89 11.30 -15.88
N LEU A 282 14.20 11.40 -14.74
CA LEU A 282 12.85 10.88 -14.54
C LEU A 282 11.79 11.72 -15.27
N VAL A 283 11.92 13.05 -15.31
CA VAL A 283 11.01 13.89 -16.10
C VAL A 283 11.14 13.58 -17.59
N ASP A 284 12.36 13.33 -18.08
CA ASP A 284 12.56 12.93 -19.47
C ASP A 284 11.84 11.60 -19.80
N LEU A 285 11.75 10.67 -18.85
CA LEU A 285 10.99 9.42 -19.02
C LEU A 285 9.47 9.63 -19.09
N LEU A 286 8.93 10.70 -18.50
CA LEU A 286 7.51 11.03 -18.62
C LEU A 286 7.13 11.46 -20.05
N SER A 287 8.11 11.98 -20.80
CA SER A 287 7.93 12.41 -22.20
C SER A 287 8.13 11.28 -23.21
N CYS A 288 8.54 10.09 -22.77
CA CYS A 288 8.78 8.92 -23.63
C CYS A 288 7.48 8.29 -24.16
N HIS A 289 7.57 7.58 -25.29
CA HIS A 289 6.41 6.88 -25.88
C HIS A 289 6.05 5.60 -25.10
N SER A 290 7.00 4.95 -24.44
CA SER A 290 6.72 3.77 -23.64
C SER A 290 5.87 4.09 -22.42
N LEU A 291 4.71 3.45 -22.34
CA LEU A 291 3.85 3.49 -21.17
C LEU A 291 4.56 2.96 -19.91
N ALA A 292 5.42 1.94 -20.06
CA ALA A 292 6.20 1.40 -18.95
C ALA A 292 7.21 2.44 -18.42
N ALA A 293 7.86 3.21 -19.31
CA ALA A 293 8.78 4.27 -18.91
C ALA A 293 8.08 5.39 -18.13
N ARG A 294 6.93 5.85 -18.65
CA ARG A 294 6.11 6.88 -18.01
C ARG A 294 5.60 6.41 -16.63
N ALA A 295 5.06 5.19 -16.54
CA ALA A 295 4.61 4.61 -15.27
C ALA A 295 5.74 4.48 -14.25
N ALA A 296 6.91 3.97 -14.68
CA ALA A 296 8.07 3.80 -13.83
C ALA A 296 8.58 5.14 -13.28
N ALA A 297 8.58 6.20 -14.09
CA ALA A 297 8.96 7.54 -13.66
C ALA A 297 7.99 8.09 -12.59
N PHE A 298 6.68 7.98 -12.78
CA PHE A 298 5.71 8.38 -11.76
C PHE A 298 5.87 7.58 -10.46
N ARG A 299 6.10 6.26 -10.54
CA ARG A 299 6.38 5.44 -9.35
C ARG A 299 7.65 5.87 -8.63
N ALA A 300 8.71 6.21 -9.37
CA ALA A 300 9.95 6.70 -8.80
C ALA A 300 9.73 8.05 -8.09
N PHE A 301 8.99 8.99 -8.68
CA PHE A 301 8.64 10.25 -8.01
C PHE A 301 7.78 10.04 -6.77
N ALA A 302 6.78 9.16 -6.83
CA ALA A 302 5.95 8.81 -5.68
C ALA A 302 6.80 8.23 -4.52
N SER A 303 7.77 7.39 -4.85
CA SER A 303 8.67 6.78 -3.88
C SER A 303 9.62 7.81 -3.25
N LEU A 304 10.26 8.65 -4.07
CA LEU A 304 11.18 9.69 -3.60
C LEU A 304 10.50 10.76 -2.74
N GLY A 305 9.28 11.17 -3.10
CA GLY A 305 8.53 12.20 -2.38
C GLY A 305 7.76 11.72 -1.15
N ALA A 306 7.89 10.45 -0.75
CA ALA A 306 7.00 9.84 0.24
C ALA A 306 7.14 10.46 1.63
N ASN A 307 8.37 10.63 2.12
CA ASN A 307 8.64 10.98 3.52
C ASN A 307 9.31 12.35 3.73
N ASP A 308 9.96 12.90 2.71
CA ASP A 308 10.81 14.10 2.86
C ASP A 308 10.22 15.34 2.16
N GLU A 309 10.06 16.44 2.91
CA GLU A 309 9.46 17.68 2.42
C GLU A 309 10.34 18.42 1.41
N ASP A 310 11.65 18.42 1.61
CA ASP A 310 12.58 19.11 0.69
C ASP A 310 12.66 18.37 -0.64
N ILE A 311 12.60 17.03 -0.60
CA ILE A 311 12.51 16.22 -1.82
C ILE A 311 11.20 16.50 -2.56
N ARG A 312 10.04 16.52 -1.86
CA ARG A 312 8.74 16.85 -2.48
C ARG A 312 8.79 18.21 -3.15
N LYS A 313 9.28 19.23 -2.45
CA LYS A 313 9.38 20.59 -2.97
C LYS A 313 10.21 20.64 -4.24
N ARG A 314 11.40 20.03 -4.24
CA ARG A 314 12.25 19.98 -5.44
C ARG A 314 11.61 19.23 -6.61
N ILE A 315 10.91 18.13 -6.33
CA ILE A 315 10.17 17.39 -7.35
C ILE A 315 9.09 18.31 -7.96
N ILE A 316 8.28 18.97 -7.13
CA ILE A 316 7.20 19.87 -7.58
C ILE A 316 7.74 21.08 -8.36
N ASP A 317 8.86 21.65 -7.92
CA ASP A 317 9.52 22.79 -8.58
C ASP A 317 10.16 22.39 -9.93
N THR A 318 10.17 21.10 -10.28
CA THR A 318 10.67 20.63 -11.58
C THR A 318 9.72 21.02 -12.70
N LYS A 319 10.26 21.75 -13.68
CA LYS A 319 9.51 22.31 -14.81
C LYS A 319 8.65 21.23 -15.51
N CYS A 320 7.39 21.57 -15.78
CA CYS A 320 6.39 20.73 -16.47
C CYS A 320 5.96 19.46 -15.73
N LEU A 321 6.50 19.12 -14.55
CA LEU A 321 6.10 17.89 -13.85
C LEU A 321 4.62 17.91 -13.47
N MET A 322 4.13 19.02 -12.93
CA MET A 322 2.73 19.13 -12.52
C MET A 322 1.76 19.01 -13.69
N ASP A 323 2.12 19.55 -14.86
CA ASP A 323 1.35 19.35 -16.09
C ASP A 323 1.32 17.87 -16.49
N GLN A 324 2.46 17.18 -16.45
CA GLN A 324 2.53 15.74 -16.72
C GLN A 324 1.69 14.91 -15.73
N ILE A 325 1.68 15.29 -14.44
CA ILE A 325 0.81 14.65 -13.44
C ILE A 325 -0.65 14.84 -13.82
N VAL A 326 -1.09 16.06 -14.12
CA VAL A 326 -2.48 16.36 -14.51
C VAL A 326 -2.88 15.57 -15.75
N ASP A 327 -2.04 15.54 -16.78
CA ASP A 327 -2.26 14.73 -17.98
C ASP A 327 -2.41 13.24 -17.60
N GLY A 328 -1.51 12.75 -16.75
CA GLY A 328 -1.54 11.38 -16.23
C GLY A 328 -2.82 11.03 -15.46
N LEU A 329 -3.43 11.98 -14.74
CA LEU A 329 -4.70 11.76 -14.02
C LEU A 329 -5.88 11.54 -14.98
N THR A 330 -5.74 11.94 -16.24
CA THR A 330 -6.75 11.79 -17.29
C THR A 330 -6.37 10.76 -18.36
N ASP A 331 -5.23 10.08 -18.20
CA ASP A 331 -4.74 9.10 -19.16
C ASP A 331 -5.65 7.86 -19.20
N THR A 332 -5.99 7.43 -20.41
CA THR A 332 -6.82 6.22 -20.64
C THR A 332 -6.14 4.93 -20.19
N ASN A 333 -4.81 4.91 -20.08
CA ASN A 333 -4.08 3.77 -19.58
C ASN A 333 -4.12 3.73 -18.04
N LYS A 334 -4.72 2.67 -17.50
CA LYS A 334 -4.93 2.49 -16.05
C LYS A 334 -3.63 2.48 -15.23
N ASP A 335 -2.52 1.99 -15.79
CA ASP A 335 -1.26 1.92 -15.06
C ASP A 335 -0.59 3.29 -14.94
N ILE A 336 -0.64 4.09 -16.03
CA ILE A 336 -0.22 5.50 -15.99
C ILE A 336 -1.09 6.26 -15.01
N ASN A 337 -2.40 6.07 -15.10
CA ASN A 337 -3.38 6.75 -14.27
C ASN A 337 -3.19 6.44 -12.78
N LEU A 338 -2.99 5.18 -12.43
CA LEU A 338 -2.70 4.78 -11.06
C LEU A 338 -1.34 5.31 -10.57
N ALA A 339 -0.31 5.26 -11.41
CA ALA A 339 1.02 5.75 -11.06
C ALA A 339 1.02 7.28 -10.86
N SER A 340 0.32 8.04 -11.70
CA SER A 340 0.18 9.48 -11.58
C SER A 340 -0.60 9.89 -10.32
N VAL A 341 -1.70 9.18 -10.00
CA VAL A 341 -2.45 9.39 -8.76
C VAL A 341 -1.59 9.08 -7.52
N ARG A 342 -0.79 8.00 -7.54
CA ARG A 342 0.14 7.67 -6.43
C ARG A 342 1.24 8.72 -6.29
N CYS A 343 1.75 9.26 -7.41
CA CYS A 343 2.67 10.37 -7.41
C CYS A 343 2.04 11.62 -6.78
N LEU A 344 0.85 12.02 -7.24
CA LEU A 344 0.12 13.15 -6.68
C LEU A 344 -0.19 12.95 -5.18
N HIS A 345 -0.58 11.76 -4.76
CA HIS A 345 -0.79 11.42 -3.36
C HIS A 345 0.47 11.67 -2.52
N SER A 346 1.63 11.26 -3.03
CA SER A 346 2.90 11.49 -2.36
C SER A 346 3.17 12.98 -2.19
N LEU A 347 3.05 13.74 -3.28
CA LEU A 347 3.35 15.15 -3.31
C LEU A 347 2.32 16.00 -2.52
N SER A 348 1.06 15.56 -2.43
CA SER A 348 -0.01 16.25 -1.68
C SER A 348 0.18 16.27 -0.18
N ARG A 349 1.16 15.54 0.36
CA ARG A 349 1.56 15.66 1.77
C ARG A 349 2.27 16.98 2.09
N SER A 350 2.72 17.73 1.08
CA SER A 350 3.34 19.05 1.28
C SER A 350 2.28 20.12 1.55
N VAL A 351 2.25 20.61 2.79
CA VAL A 351 1.32 21.65 3.26
C VAL A 351 1.50 22.97 2.49
N GLN A 352 2.73 23.33 2.13
CA GLN A 352 3.00 24.56 1.39
C GLN A 352 2.43 24.48 -0.03
N GLN A 353 2.63 23.35 -0.70
CA GLN A 353 2.30 23.18 -2.12
C GLN A 353 0.80 22.96 -2.36
N LEU A 354 0.07 22.47 -1.34
CA LEU A 354 -1.39 22.43 -1.34
C LEU A 354 -2.02 23.82 -1.53
N ARG A 355 -1.37 24.89 -1.04
CA ARG A 355 -1.90 26.27 -1.11
C ARG A 355 -1.63 26.98 -2.43
N THR A 356 -0.59 26.58 -3.14
CA THR A 356 -0.09 27.30 -4.33
C THR A 356 -0.24 26.41 -5.56
N THR A 357 0.78 25.58 -5.83
CA THR A 357 0.94 24.86 -7.09
C THR A 357 -0.24 23.94 -7.39
N PHE A 358 -0.79 23.27 -6.37
CA PHE A 358 -1.87 22.31 -6.60
C PHE A 358 -3.20 23.00 -6.94
N GLN A 359 -3.39 24.20 -6.43
CA GLN A 359 -4.50 25.06 -6.79
C GLN A 359 -4.32 25.64 -8.19
N ASP A 360 -3.12 26.12 -8.52
CA ASP A 360 -2.79 26.71 -9.82
C ASP A 360 -3.02 25.72 -10.96
N HIS A 361 -2.63 24.46 -10.77
CA HIS A 361 -2.88 23.38 -11.73
C HIS A 361 -4.27 22.74 -11.61
N SER A 362 -5.11 23.17 -10.64
CA SER A 362 -6.46 22.65 -10.41
C SER A 362 -6.54 21.12 -10.33
N VAL A 363 -5.56 20.47 -9.69
CA VAL A 363 -5.39 19.01 -9.66
C VAL A 363 -6.60 18.26 -9.10
N TRP A 364 -7.43 18.94 -8.31
CA TRP A 364 -8.66 18.41 -7.75
C TRP A 364 -9.72 18.10 -8.82
N ARG A 365 -9.77 18.82 -9.94
CA ARG A 365 -10.76 18.61 -11.00
C ARG A 365 -10.66 17.23 -11.64
N PRO A 366 -9.52 16.84 -12.26
CA PRO A 366 -9.39 15.51 -12.85
C PRO A 366 -9.51 14.40 -11.79
N LEU A 367 -9.03 14.65 -10.56
CA LEU A 367 -9.18 13.69 -9.45
C LEU A 367 -10.65 13.42 -9.10
N MET A 368 -11.48 14.46 -9.02
CA MET A 368 -12.91 14.33 -8.74
C MET A 368 -13.67 13.66 -9.90
N THR A 369 -13.30 13.95 -11.14
CA THR A 369 -13.85 13.24 -12.31
C THR A 369 -13.54 11.74 -12.21
N LEU A 370 -12.29 11.38 -11.95
CA LEU A 370 -11.84 9.99 -11.82
C LEU A 370 -12.57 9.25 -10.68
N LEU A 371 -12.78 9.90 -9.53
CA LEU A 371 -13.54 9.34 -8.42
C LEU A 371 -15.02 9.11 -8.74
N SER A 372 -15.57 9.81 -9.74
CA SER A 372 -16.97 9.70 -10.16
C SER A 372 -17.21 8.61 -11.22
N GLU A 373 -16.16 8.08 -11.85
CA GLU A 373 -16.25 7.16 -13.00
C GLU A 373 -16.13 5.67 -12.64
N ASN A 374 -16.43 5.30 -11.38
CA ASN A 374 -16.30 3.91 -10.87
C ASN A 374 -14.91 3.30 -11.11
N PRO A 375 -13.84 3.88 -10.53
CA PRO A 375 -12.48 3.39 -10.71
C PRO A 375 -12.28 1.99 -10.10
N SER A 376 -11.20 1.31 -10.48
CA SER A 376 -10.78 0.06 -9.82
C SER A 376 -10.51 0.30 -8.32
N SER A 377 -10.59 -0.74 -7.49
CA SER A 377 -10.36 -0.64 -6.04
C SER A 377 -9.03 0.05 -5.70
N GLU A 378 -7.92 -0.35 -6.35
CA GLU A 378 -6.61 0.28 -6.13
C GLU A 378 -6.57 1.76 -6.48
N LEU A 379 -7.21 2.13 -7.59
CA LEU A 379 -7.25 3.51 -8.04
C LEU A 379 -8.17 4.36 -7.14
N LEU A 380 -9.30 3.81 -6.72
CA LEU A 380 -10.21 4.43 -5.75
C LEU A 380 -9.49 4.69 -4.42
N LEU A 381 -8.71 3.72 -3.95
CA LEU A 381 -7.94 3.84 -2.72
C LEU A 381 -6.89 4.94 -2.83
N ALA A 382 -6.10 4.96 -3.91
CA ALA A 382 -5.09 5.98 -4.12
C ALA A 382 -5.71 7.38 -4.28
N ALA A 383 -6.77 7.51 -5.08
CA ALA A 383 -7.43 8.78 -5.35
C ALA A 383 -8.15 9.35 -4.11
N SER A 384 -8.84 8.52 -3.35
CA SER A 384 -9.48 8.93 -2.09
C SER A 384 -8.45 9.31 -1.02
N SER A 385 -7.28 8.67 -0.98
CA SER A 385 -6.17 9.06 -0.10
C SER A 385 -5.63 10.44 -0.47
N THR A 386 -5.44 10.72 -1.77
CA THR A 386 -5.09 12.06 -2.27
C THR A 386 -6.14 13.08 -1.86
N LEU A 387 -7.42 12.74 -2.00
CA LEU A 387 -8.53 13.62 -1.65
C LEU A 387 -8.51 13.99 -0.15
N CYS A 388 -8.14 13.05 0.74
CA CYS A 388 -7.98 13.35 2.18
C CYS A 388 -7.01 14.51 2.42
N ASN A 389 -5.89 14.56 1.68
CA ASN A 389 -4.87 15.62 1.79
C ASN A 389 -5.37 16.94 1.19
N LEU A 390 -6.09 16.88 0.06
CA LEU A 390 -6.66 18.08 -0.58
C LEU A 390 -7.80 18.73 0.21
N LEU A 391 -8.37 18.03 1.20
CA LEU A 391 -9.49 18.49 2.03
C LEU A 391 -9.08 19.07 3.39
N LEU A 392 -7.79 19.19 3.65
CA LEU A 392 -7.27 19.88 4.83
C LEU A 392 -7.70 21.35 4.83
N GLU A 393 -7.90 21.94 6.02
CA GLU A 393 -8.48 23.28 6.20
C GLU A 393 -7.80 24.35 5.35
N PHE A 394 -6.49 24.27 5.23
CA PHE A 394 -5.70 25.28 4.54
C PHE A 394 -5.64 25.10 3.02
N SER A 395 -6.26 24.07 2.48
CA SER A 395 -6.30 23.81 1.03
C SER A 395 -7.41 24.63 0.37
N PRO A 396 -7.11 25.51 -0.60
CA PRO A 396 -8.12 26.28 -1.33
C PRO A 396 -8.99 25.40 -2.26
N ALA A 397 -8.64 24.12 -2.43
CA ALA A 397 -9.43 23.18 -3.21
C ALA A 397 -10.66 22.67 -2.44
N LYS A 398 -10.75 22.90 -1.12
CA LYS A 398 -11.80 22.36 -0.25
C LYS A 398 -13.21 22.77 -0.71
N GLU A 399 -13.48 24.05 -0.90
CA GLU A 399 -14.81 24.55 -1.29
C GLU A 399 -15.23 24.05 -2.70
N PRO A 400 -14.38 24.15 -3.75
CA PRO A 400 -14.71 23.59 -5.06
C PRO A 400 -15.00 22.08 -5.03
N ILE A 401 -14.24 21.30 -4.25
CA ILE A 401 -14.44 19.86 -4.10
C ILE A 401 -15.81 19.57 -3.45
N ILE A 402 -16.21 20.33 -2.42
CA ILE A 402 -17.54 20.22 -1.81
C ILE A 402 -18.64 20.49 -2.84
N HIS A 403 -18.49 21.55 -3.65
CA HIS A 403 -19.46 21.90 -4.68
C HIS A 403 -19.61 20.84 -5.77
N GLN A 404 -18.57 20.05 -6.04
CA GLN A 404 -18.62 18.92 -6.98
C GLN A 404 -19.21 17.63 -6.36
N GLY A 405 -19.79 17.70 -5.16
CA GLY A 405 -20.53 16.58 -4.57
C GLY A 405 -19.66 15.62 -3.74
N ALA A 406 -18.47 16.04 -3.31
CA ALA A 406 -17.56 15.19 -2.53
C ALA A 406 -18.19 14.62 -1.25
N ILE A 407 -19.09 15.34 -0.57
CA ILE A 407 -19.72 14.83 0.66
C ILE A 407 -20.47 13.52 0.39
N SER A 408 -21.27 13.47 -0.68
CA SER A 408 -22.02 12.26 -1.06
C SER A 408 -21.07 11.10 -1.38
N LEU A 409 -20.04 11.39 -2.18
CA LEU A 409 -19.01 10.43 -2.56
C LEU A 409 -18.31 9.84 -1.34
N LEU A 410 -17.87 10.68 -0.41
CA LEU A 410 -17.15 10.27 0.79
C LEU A 410 -18.04 9.51 1.77
N CYS A 411 -19.32 9.90 1.92
CA CYS A 411 -20.29 9.12 2.67
C CYS A 411 -20.41 7.71 2.10
N ASN A 412 -20.52 7.56 0.77
CA ASN A 412 -20.60 6.24 0.11
C ASN A 412 -19.36 5.37 0.38
N LEU A 413 -18.16 5.95 0.41
CA LEU A 413 -16.93 5.21 0.75
C LEU A 413 -16.98 4.58 2.14
N THR A 414 -17.69 5.19 3.10
CA THR A 414 -17.81 4.65 4.46
C THR A 414 -18.59 3.33 4.50
N PHE A 415 -19.38 3.00 3.48
CA PHE A 415 -20.11 1.73 3.38
C PHE A 415 -19.29 0.61 2.70
N SER A 416 -18.05 0.90 2.28
CA SER A 416 -17.21 -0.07 1.58
C SER A 416 -16.90 -1.29 2.47
N PRO A 417 -16.87 -2.52 1.91
CA PRO A 417 -16.39 -3.69 2.64
C PRO A 417 -14.90 -3.58 2.98
N GLU A 418 -14.12 -2.80 2.22
CA GLU A 418 -12.68 -2.61 2.44
C GLU A 418 -12.41 -1.59 3.56
N PRO A 419 -11.72 -1.97 4.65
CA PRO A 419 -11.43 -1.07 5.77
C PRO A 419 -10.67 0.20 5.36
N ALA A 420 -9.77 0.10 4.38
CA ALA A 420 -8.96 1.23 3.92
C ALA A 420 -9.81 2.30 3.21
N LEU A 421 -10.83 1.90 2.43
CA LEU A 421 -11.77 2.83 1.81
C LEU A 421 -12.70 3.46 2.85
N ARG A 422 -13.16 2.69 3.84
CA ARG A 422 -13.94 3.26 4.96
C ARG A 422 -13.14 4.31 5.72
N LEU A 423 -11.87 3.99 6.01
CA LEU A 423 -10.93 4.90 6.67
C LEU A 423 -10.78 6.21 5.88
N ASN A 424 -10.54 6.13 4.57
CA ASN A 424 -10.41 7.32 3.72
C ASN A 424 -11.71 8.13 3.68
N GLY A 425 -12.86 7.47 3.56
CA GLY A 425 -14.18 8.13 3.58
C GLY A 425 -14.38 8.95 4.86
N VAL A 426 -14.25 8.31 6.03
CA VAL A 426 -14.46 8.99 7.31
C VAL A 426 -13.38 10.03 7.62
N TRP A 427 -12.13 9.78 7.22
CA TRP A 427 -11.03 10.74 7.42
C TRP A 427 -11.23 11.99 6.56
N ALA A 428 -11.59 11.84 5.29
CA ALA A 428 -11.90 12.98 4.43
C ALA A 428 -13.10 13.78 4.96
N LEU A 429 -14.16 13.11 5.45
CA LEU A 429 -15.29 13.77 6.11
C LEU A 429 -14.86 14.51 7.38
N MET A 430 -13.96 13.92 8.18
CA MET A 430 -13.40 14.57 9.37
C MET A 430 -12.67 15.88 9.00
N ASN A 431 -11.84 15.85 7.95
CA ASN A 431 -11.11 17.02 7.44
C ASN A 431 -12.08 18.08 6.89
N LEU A 432 -13.13 17.65 6.18
CA LEU A 432 -14.19 18.53 5.71
C LEU A 432 -14.90 19.24 6.86
N ALA A 433 -15.31 18.49 7.89
CA ALA A 433 -16.02 19.05 9.05
C ALA A 433 -15.17 20.04 9.86
N PHE A 434 -13.85 19.92 9.83
CA PHE A 434 -12.96 20.83 10.55
C PHE A 434 -13.08 22.26 10.01
N GLN A 435 -13.40 23.21 10.89
CA GLN A 435 -13.68 24.61 10.57
C GLN A 435 -14.68 24.86 9.42
N ALA A 436 -15.54 23.89 9.11
CA ALA A 436 -16.59 24.09 8.11
C ALA A 436 -17.81 24.82 8.68
N ASP A 437 -18.50 25.50 7.76
CA ASP A 437 -19.81 26.07 7.97
C ASP A 437 -20.82 25.02 8.40
N GLN A 438 -21.81 25.46 9.17
CA GLN A 438 -22.90 24.64 9.68
C GLN A 438 -23.59 23.81 8.59
N ARG A 439 -23.82 24.39 7.40
CA ARG A 439 -24.47 23.71 6.27
C ARG A 439 -23.75 22.42 5.88
N VAL A 440 -22.42 22.45 5.80
CA VAL A 440 -21.60 21.29 5.43
C VAL A 440 -21.71 20.22 6.53
N LYS A 441 -21.63 20.62 7.80
CA LYS A 441 -21.75 19.70 8.94
C LYS A 441 -23.10 19.00 8.98
N SER A 442 -24.19 19.74 8.80
CA SER A 442 -25.53 19.17 8.73
C SER A 442 -25.70 18.24 7.53
N GLN A 443 -25.13 18.60 6.37
CA GLN A 443 -25.17 17.74 5.18
C GLN A 443 -24.43 16.42 5.40
N ILE A 444 -23.26 16.43 6.05
CA ILE A 444 -22.50 15.21 6.39
C ILE A 444 -23.33 14.28 7.28
N LEU A 445 -23.91 14.80 8.37
CA LEU A 445 -24.74 13.98 9.28
C LEU A 445 -25.97 13.41 8.59
N ASN A 446 -26.67 14.22 7.80
CA ASN A 446 -27.87 13.78 7.08
C ASN A 446 -27.56 12.67 6.06
N LEU A 447 -26.43 12.76 5.35
CA LEU A 447 -26.05 11.77 4.33
C LEU A 447 -25.43 10.50 4.91
N LEU A 448 -24.65 10.59 6.00
CA LEU A 448 -24.16 9.40 6.69
C LEU A 448 -25.33 8.63 7.31
N GLY A 449 -26.23 9.35 7.98
CA GLY A 449 -27.29 8.75 8.76
C GLY A 449 -26.80 8.07 10.04
N THR A 450 -27.74 7.91 10.97
CA THR A 450 -27.48 7.38 12.32
C THR A 450 -26.85 5.99 12.28
N ASP A 451 -27.46 5.05 11.54
CA ASP A 451 -27.03 3.64 11.51
C ASP A 451 -25.57 3.50 11.07
N GLN A 452 -25.16 4.30 10.08
CA GLN A 452 -23.79 4.25 9.59
C GLN A 452 -22.80 4.80 10.60
N ILE A 453 -23.14 5.88 11.31
CA ILE A 453 -22.29 6.42 12.38
C ILE A 453 -22.05 5.34 13.44
N PHE A 454 -23.10 4.62 13.87
CA PHE A 454 -22.95 3.53 14.83
C PHE A 454 -22.12 2.36 14.29
N ARG A 455 -22.28 1.99 13.02
CA ARG A 455 -21.42 0.96 12.40
C ARG A 455 -19.95 1.38 12.39
N LEU A 456 -19.65 2.64 12.10
CA LEU A 456 -18.28 3.16 12.10
C LEU A 456 -17.69 3.27 13.52
N LEU A 457 -18.50 3.61 14.53
CA LEU A 457 -18.09 3.60 15.93
C LEU A 457 -17.87 2.17 16.48
N ALA A 458 -18.48 1.16 15.85
CA ALA A 458 -18.29 -0.24 16.18
C ALA A 458 -17.32 -0.96 15.21
N ASP A 459 -16.60 -0.23 14.36
CA ASP A 459 -15.72 -0.83 13.36
C ASP A 459 -14.56 -1.59 14.02
N SER A 460 -14.23 -2.75 13.45
CA SER A 460 -13.09 -3.56 13.88
C SER A 460 -11.74 -2.88 13.66
N ASP A 461 -11.62 -1.95 12.70
CA ASP A 461 -10.40 -1.18 12.49
C ASP A 461 -10.37 0.04 13.44
N PRO A 462 -9.44 0.07 14.43
CA PRO A 462 -9.39 1.16 15.40
C PRO A 462 -9.08 2.52 14.76
N ARG A 463 -8.48 2.55 13.55
CA ARG A 463 -8.24 3.78 12.81
C ARG A 463 -9.55 4.38 12.30
N VAL A 464 -10.50 3.54 11.86
CA VAL A 464 -11.83 3.99 11.42
C VAL A 464 -12.58 4.57 12.61
N LEU A 465 -12.61 3.86 13.75
CA LEU A 465 -13.19 4.34 15.00
C LEU A 465 -12.62 5.70 15.41
N MET A 466 -11.29 5.83 15.46
CA MET A 466 -10.61 7.06 15.85
C MET A 466 -10.98 8.25 14.94
N LYS A 467 -11.01 8.05 13.62
CA LYS A 467 -11.41 9.10 12.67
C LYS A 467 -12.90 9.42 12.74
N THR A 468 -13.74 8.45 13.08
CA THR A 468 -15.17 8.66 13.32
C THR A 468 -15.40 9.54 14.55
N LEU A 469 -14.69 9.29 15.64
CA LEU A 469 -14.74 10.14 16.83
C LEU A 469 -14.22 11.55 16.54
N GLY A 470 -13.12 11.66 15.78
CA GLY A 470 -12.63 12.96 15.30
C GLY A 470 -13.65 13.71 14.45
N LEU A 471 -14.38 13.00 13.57
CA LEU A 471 -15.47 13.57 12.79
C LEU A 471 -16.59 14.10 13.70
N LEU A 472 -17.09 13.28 14.63
CA LEU A 472 -18.13 13.71 15.58
C LEU A 472 -17.68 14.92 16.38
N ARG A 473 -16.44 14.94 16.87
CA ARG A 473 -15.86 16.08 17.58
C ARG A 473 -15.88 17.36 16.75
N ASN A 474 -15.53 17.28 15.48
CA ASN A 474 -15.54 18.42 14.56
C ASN A 474 -16.96 18.88 14.21
N LEU A 475 -17.92 17.95 14.14
CA LEU A 475 -19.33 18.25 13.85
C LEU A 475 -20.00 19.02 15.00
N VAL A 476 -19.63 18.75 16.25
CA VAL A 476 -20.15 19.48 17.43
C VAL A 476 -19.29 20.68 17.86
N SER A 477 -18.49 21.23 16.95
CA SER A 477 -17.61 22.38 17.17
C SER A 477 -17.67 23.33 15.96
N PRO A 478 -17.40 24.64 16.07
CA PRO A 478 -17.22 25.41 17.31
C PRO A 478 -18.56 25.69 18.01
N ARG A 479 -18.50 26.37 19.17
CA ARG A 479 -19.64 26.62 20.08
C ARG A 479 -20.92 27.08 19.38
N ASN A 480 -20.82 28.00 18.42
CA ASN A 480 -21.97 28.54 17.68
C ASN A 480 -22.70 27.49 16.83
N HIS A 481 -22.05 26.39 16.46
CA HIS A 481 -22.68 25.27 15.75
C HIS A 481 -23.15 24.17 16.71
N THR A 482 -22.47 23.99 17.85
CA THR A 482 -22.75 22.94 18.84
C THR A 482 -24.23 22.86 19.19
N ASP A 483 -24.86 23.99 19.52
CA ASP A 483 -26.27 24.03 19.93
C ASP A 483 -27.23 23.55 18.85
N THR A 484 -27.03 23.98 17.60
CA THR A 484 -27.92 23.55 16.52
C THR A 484 -27.69 22.08 16.16
N MET A 485 -26.42 21.64 16.15
CA MET A 485 -26.08 20.26 15.83
C MET A 485 -26.64 19.30 16.88
N MET A 486 -26.59 19.67 18.16
CA MET A 486 -27.19 18.90 19.24
C MET A 486 -28.72 19.00 19.26
N ALA A 487 -29.31 20.13 18.87
CA ALA A 487 -30.76 20.22 18.71
C ALA A 487 -31.31 19.26 17.64
N LEU A 488 -30.56 19.04 16.55
CA LEU A 488 -30.98 18.17 15.45
C LEU A 488 -30.62 16.70 15.67
N HIS A 489 -29.45 16.41 16.27
CA HIS A 489 -28.87 15.07 16.32
C HIS A 489 -28.35 14.67 17.72
N GLY A 490 -28.73 15.40 18.76
CA GLY A 490 -28.15 15.25 20.09
C GLY A 490 -28.33 13.86 20.67
N THR A 491 -29.51 13.25 20.52
CA THR A 491 -29.77 11.89 21.00
C THR A 491 -28.78 10.87 20.41
N GLN A 492 -28.56 10.94 19.10
CA GLN A 492 -27.69 10.02 18.37
C GLN A 492 -26.21 10.23 18.75
N VAL A 493 -25.77 11.49 18.82
CA VAL A 493 -24.40 11.82 19.23
C VAL A 493 -24.14 11.32 20.65
N MET A 494 -25.06 11.56 21.58
CA MET A 494 -24.93 11.12 22.97
C MET A 494 -24.90 9.59 23.09
N GLN A 495 -25.77 8.88 22.37
CA GLN A 495 -25.76 7.41 22.33
C GLN A 495 -24.44 6.86 21.78
N GLY A 496 -23.89 7.47 20.71
CA GLY A 496 -22.59 7.09 20.16
C GLY A 496 -21.43 7.30 21.15
N VAL A 497 -21.45 8.42 21.87
CA VAL A 497 -20.49 8.70 22.94
C VAL A 497 -20.60 7.68 24.07
N VAL A 498 -21.82 7.37 24.52
CA VAL A 498 -22.06 6.37 25.59
C VAL A 498 -21.54 5.00 25.17
N LEU A 499 -21.83 4.56 23.94
CA LEU A 499 -21.33 3.30 23.39
C LEU A 499 -19.80 3.18 23.54
N VAL A 500 -19.06 4.23 23.19
CA VAL A 500 -17.59 4.25 23.27
C VAL A 500 -17.08 4.33 24.71
N LEU A 501 -17.75 5.09 25.59
CA LEU A 501 -17.34 5.16 27.00
C LEU A 501 -17.58 3.85 27.76
N GLU A 502 -18.59 3.07 27.36
CA GLU A 502 -18.94 1.77 27.94
C GLU A 502 -18.14 0.62 27.34
N GLY A 503 -17.74 0.73 26.08
CA GLY A 503 -16.94 -0.28 25.41
C GLY A 503 -15.56 -0.51 26.04
N PRO A 504 -14.96 -1.69 25.81
CA PRO A 504 -13.62 -2.06 26.28
C PRO A 504 -12.53 -1.41 25.42
N HIS A 505 -12.58 -0.08 25.27
CA HIS A 505 -11.64 0.69 24.46
C HIS A 505 -10.48 1.25 25.28
N SER A 506 -9.37 1.55 24.59
CA SER A 506 -8.19 2.15 25.20
C SER A 506 -8.47 3.57 25.72
N PRO A 507 -7.62 4.08 26.64
CA PRO A 507 -7.75 5.45 27.14
C PRO A 507 -7.78 6.49 26.01
N GLU A 508 -6.99 6.35 24.96
CA GLU A 508 -6.91 7.32 23.85
C GLU A 508 -8.23 7.41 23.07
N VAL A 509 -8.94 6.29 22.91
CA VAL A 509 -10.26 6.25 22.27
C VAL A 509 -11.31 6.92 23.16
N LYS A 510 -11.30 6.58 24.46
CA LYS A 510 -12.23 7.16 25.44
C LYS A 510 -12.00 8.65 25.66
N GLU A 511 -10.76 9.10 25.56
CA GLU A 511 -10.38 10.51 25.57
C GLU A 511 -11.12 11.28 24.47
N GLN A 512 -11.16 10.77 23.23
CA GLN A 512 -11.89 11.43 22.15
C GLN A 512 -13.38 11.57 22.46
N ALA A 513 -14.00 10.56 23.08
CA ALA A 513 -15.39 10.63 23.52
C ALA A 513 -15.62 11.70 24.60
N LEU A 514 -14.69 11.85 25.55
CA LEU A 514 -14.71 12.92 26.56
C LEU A 514 -14.51 14.31 25.94
N LEU A 515 -13.68 14.42 24.90
CA LEU A 515 -13.49 15.68 24.16
C LEU A 515 -14.74 16.08 23.36
N ILE A 516 -15.50 15.10 22.83
CA ILE A 516 -16.83 15.36 22.25
C ILE A 516 -17.77 15.91 23.32
N LEU A 517 -17.85 15.28 24.50
CA LEU A 517 -18.65 15.79 25.62
C LEU A 517 -18.22 17.20 26.04
N SER A 518 -16.91 17.48 26.03
CA SER A 518 -16.38 18.79 26.37
C SER A 518 -16.83 19.88 25.39
N ASN A 519 -16.90 19.57 24.09
CA ASN A 519 -17.44 20.47 23.07
C ASN A 519 -18.95 20.68 23.28
N ILE A 520 -19.70 19.61 23.58
CA ILE A 520 -21.14 19.68 23.89
C ILE A 520 -21.39 20.53 25.14
N ALA A 521 -20.57 20.36 26.18
CA ALA A 521 -20.63 21.14 27.42
C ALA A 521 -20.36 22.63 27.23
N ASP A 522 -19.65 23.00 26.15
CA ASP A 522 -19.37 24.40 25.83
C ASP A 522 -20.57 25.11 25.16
N GLY A 523 -21.45 24.38 24.46
CA GLY A 523 -22.66 24.95 23.84
C GLY A 523 -23.72 25.36 24.85
N GLU A 524 -24.48 26.43 24.60
CA GLU A 524 -25.37 27.05 25.58
C GLU A 524 -26.50 26.12 26.06
N ARG A 525 -27.19 25.46 25.14
CA ARG A 525 -28.26 24.47 25.37
C ARG A 525 -27.79 23.04 25.20
N ALA A 526 -26.75 22.82 24.39
CA ALA A 526 -26.17 21.51 24.13
C ALA A 526 -25.76 20.77 25.41
N LYS A 527 -25.28 21.51 26.42
CA LYS A 527 -24.90 20.96 27.73
C LYS A 527 -26.06 20.28 28.47
N ASP A 528 -27.31 20.63 28.18
CA ASP A 528 -28.48 20.03 28.84
C ASP A 528 -28.58 18.53 28.54
N HIS A 529 -28.13 18.09 27.36
CA HIS A 529 -28.04 16.66 27.02
C HIS A 529 -27.13 15.89 28.00
N ILE A 530 -26.09 16.54 28.53
CA ILE A 530 -25.20 15.95 29.53
C ILE A 530 -25.84 16.06 30.92
N MET A 531 -26.36 17.24 31.27
CA MET A 531 -26.90 17.50 32.60
C MET A 531 -28.15 16.67 32.94
N ILE A 532 -28.94 16.25 31.95
CA ILE A 532 -30.10 15.36 32.15
C ILE A 532 -29.67 13.89 32.28
N ASN A 533 -28.50 13.51 31.76
CA ASN A 533 -28.03 12.12 31.77
C ASN A 533 -27.13 11.84 32.99
N GLU A 534 -27.73 11.31 34.06
CA GLU A 534 -27.01 10.99 35.30
C GLU A 534 -25.90 9.96 35.13
N ASP A 535 -26.05 9.00 34.21
CA ASP A 535 -25.04 7.97 33.98
C ASP A 535 -23.78 8.57 33.35
N ILE A 536 -23.93 9.55 32.47
CA ILE A 536 -22.81 10.31 31.92
C ILE A 536 -22.14 11.14 33.02
N LEU A 537 -22.91 11.79 33.89
CA LEU A 537 -22.35 12.53 35.04
C LEU A 537 -21.54 11.61 35.97
N LYS A 538 -22.07 10.42 36.32
CA LYS A 538 -21.34 9.41 37.10
C LYS A 538 -20.06 8.98 36.41
N LYS A 539 -20.10 8.73 35.09
CA LYS A 539 -18.92 8.36 34.30
C LYS A 539 -17.89 9.49 34.27
N LEU A 540 -18.31 10.75 34.08
CA LEU A 540 -17.40 11.90 34.12
C LEU A 540 -16.67 11.97 35.46
N VAL A 541 -17.38 11.86 36.58
CA VAL A 541 -16.78 11.84 37.92
C VAL A 541 -15.82 10.65 38.08
N ALA A 542 -16.19 9.47 37.60
CA ALA A 542 -15.30 8.30 37.61
C ALA A 542 -14.03 8.55 36.79
N TYR A 543 -14.14 9.14 35.60
CA TYR A 543 -12.98 9.43 34.75
C TYR A 543 -12.05 10.50 35.32
N MET A 544 -12.54 11.44 36.14
CA MET A 544 -11.68 12.40 36.87
C MET A 544 -10.69 11.70 37.82
N THR A 545 -11.03 10.52 38.32
CA THR A 545 -10.18 9.73 39.23
C THR A 545 -9.54 8.52 38.56
N HIS A 546 -9.66 8.40 37.23
CA HIS A 546 -9.08 7.29 36.49
C HIS A 546 -7.55 7.33 36.53
N PRO A 547 -6.84 6.19 36.58
CA PRO A 547 -5.37 6.16 36.58
C PRO A 547 -4.69 6.72 35.31
N ALA A 548 -5.45 7.07 34.27
CA ALA A 548 -4.91 7.54 33.00
C ALA A 548 -5.02 9.07 32.94
N PRO A 549 -3.89 9.82 32.92
CA PRO A 549 -3.91 11.28 33.01
C PRO A 549 -4.77 11.96 31.92
N CYS A 550 -4.71 11.47 30.67
CA CYS A 550 -5.49 12.05 29.57
C CYS A 550 -7.02 11.98 29.80
N LEU A 551 -7.50 10.92 30.45
CA LEU A 551 -8.90 10.77 30.82
C LEU A 551 -9.28 11.71 31.97
N GLN A 552 -8.41 11.86 32.97
CA GLN A 552 -8.62 12.81 34.06
C GLN A 552 -8.71 14.24 33.50
N GLU A 553 -7.74 14.62 32.67
CA GLU A 553 -7.64 15.96 32.10
C GLU A 553 -8.86 16.30 31.23
N SER A 554 -9.33 15.36 30.42
CA SER A 554 -10.50 15.51 29.56
C SER A 554 -11.81 15.54 30.35
N ALA A 555 -11.94 14.70 31.38
CA ALA A 555 -13.12 14.72 32.24
C ALA A 555 -13.21 16.02 33.05
N VAL A 556 -12.11 16.46 33.65
CA VAL A 556 -12.06 17.75 34.37
C VAL A 556 -12.34 18.92 33.41
N PHE A 557 -11.84 18.86 32.16
CA PHE A 557 -12.16 19.87 31.15
C PHE A 557 -13.66 19.96 30.86
N CYS A 558 -14.31 18.81 30.66
CA CYS A 558 -15.76 18.75 30.46
C CYS A 558 -16.52 19.35 31.66
N ILE A 559 -16.14 18.99 32.90
CA ILE A 559 -16.72 19.53 34.13
C ILE A 559 -16.50 21.05 34.23
N GLY A 560 -15.32 21.54 33.84
CA GLY A 560 -15.01 22.97 33.74
C GLY A 560 -15.98 23.72 32.84
N ASN A 561 -16.29 23.17 31.67
CA ASN A 561 -17.25 23.76 30.73
C ASN A 561 -18.70 23.71 31.27
N LEU A 562 -19.10 22.63 31.94
CA LEU A 562 -20.43 22.51 32.55
C LEU A 562 -20.63 23.49 33.73
N SER A 563 -19.58 23.73 34.50
CA SER A 563 -19.61 24.56 35.71
C SER A 563 -19.42 26.06 35.45
N ARG A 564 -19.14 26.47 34.21
CA ARG A 564 -18.82 27.86 33.87
C ARG A 564 -19.88 28.84 34.37
N GLN A 565 -19.41 29.90 35.04
CA GLN A 565 -20.23 30.98 35.58
C GLN A 565 -20.75 31.92 34.48
N GLY A 566 -21.76 32.73 34.82
CA GLY A 566 -22.27 33.81 33.95
C GLY A 566 -23.14 33.34 32.78
N GLU A 567 -23.40 32.04 32.66
CA GLU A 567 -24.29 31.46 31.65
C GLU A 567 -25.67 31.10 32.26
N PRO A 568 -26.76 31.14 31.47
CA PRO A 568 -28.08 30.71 31.94
C PRO A 568 -28.04 29.31 32.56
N GLY A 569 -28.69 29.13 33.71
CA GLY A 569 -28.74 27.85 34.43
C GLY A 569 -27.43 27.43 35.14
N ALA A 570 -26.39 28.29 35.20
CA ALA A 570 -25.11 27.94 35.82
C ALA A 570 -25.24 27.48 37.28
N MET A 571 -26.04 28.17 38.10
CA MET A 571 -26.23 27.82 39.52
C MET A 571 -26.84 26.42 39.71
N GLU A 572 -27.85 26.07 38.90
CA GLU A 572 -28.49 24.76 38.93
C GLU A 572 -27.51 23.67 38.52
N ARG A 573 -26.75 23.88 37.44
CA ARG A 573 -25.71 22.94 37.01
C ARG A 573 -24.63 22.75 38.07
N GLN A 574 -24.12 23.82 38.65
CA GLN A 574 -23.13 23.76 39.72
C GLN A 574 -23.65 23.00 40.93
N THR A 575 -24.88 23.25 41.34
CA THR A 575 -25.54 22.53 42.46
C THR A 575 -25.63 21.04 42.17
N LYS A 576 -26.09 20.66 40.97
CA LYS A 576 -26.15 19.26 40.57
C LYS A 576 -24.76 18.61 40.53
N LEU A 577 -23.74 19.30 40.02
CA LEU A 577 -22.36 18.79 40.06
C LEU A 577 -21.83 18.62 41.49
N ARG A 578 -22.22 19.49 42.44
CA ARG A 578 -21.91 19.33 43.87
C ARG A 578 -22.52 18.04 44.44
N GLU A 579 -23.78 17.74 44.12
CA GLU A 579 -24.48 16.53 44.56
C GLU A 579 -23.80 15.24 44.07
N PHE A 580 -23.18 15.28 42.89
CA PHE A 580 -22.40 14.16 42.35
C PHE A 580 -20.96 14.09 42.91
N GLY A 581 -20.61 14.92 43.88
CA GLY A 581 -19.32 14.87 44.59
C GLY A 581 -18.14 15.49 43.83
N VAL A 582 -18.40 16.28 42.78
CA VAL A 582 -17.35 16.87 41.93
C VAL A 582 -16.35 17.71 42.72
N ILE A 583 -16.80 18.51 43.68
CA ILE A 583 -15.90 19.37 44.48
C ILE A 583 -14.90 18.54 45.28
N ALA A 584 -15.34 17.45 45.92
CA ALA A 584 -14.45 16.59 46.70
C ALA A 584 -13.36 15.97 45.82
N VAL A 585 -13.74 15.52 44.62
CA VAL A 585 -12.79 14.97 43.64
C VAL A 585 -11.81 16.04 43.15
N LEU A 586 -12.28 17.24 42.82
CA LEU A 586 -11.40 18.35 42.42
C LEU A 586 -10.39 18.72 43.53
N GLN A 587 -10.85 18.78 44.79
CA GLN A 587 -9.97 19.04 45.94
C GLN A 587 -8.91 17.95 46.10
N GLN A 588 -9.27 16.68 45.93
CA GLN A 588 -8.31 15.57 45.93
C GLN A 588 -7.26 15.74 44.82
N LEU A 589 -7.68 16.10 43.62
CA LEU A 589 -6.81 16.25 42.45
C LEU A 589 -5.86 17.45 42.54
N LEU A 590 -6.04 18.40 43.46
CA LEU A 590 -5.06 19.47 43.71
C LEU A 590 -3.69 18.95 44.17
N SER A 591 -3.63 17.70 44.64
CA SER A 591 -2.37 17.03 45.01
C SER A 591 -1.61 16.42 43.83
N THR A 592 -2.14 16.51 42.59
CA THR A 592 -1.49 15.95 41.41
C THR A 592 -0.15 16.63 41.11
N SER A 593 0.83 15.84 40.65
CA SER A 593 2.11 16.34 40.14
C SER A 593 2.03 16.81 38.68
N ASP A 594 0.95 16.50 37.97
CA ASP A 594 0.73 16.94 36.59
C ASP A 594 0.30 18.42 36.57
N THR A 595 1.14 19.27 36.01
CA THR A 595 0.92 20.72 35.99
C THR A 595 -0.27 21.14 35.13
N ILE A 596 -0.56 20.41 34.05
CA ILE A 596 -1.68 20.70 33.15
C ILE A 596 -2.98 20.37 33.89
N LEU A 597 -3.06 19.18 34.47
CA LEU A 597 -4.20 18.75 35.26
C LEU A 597 -4.41 19.67 36.47
N PHE A 598 -3.34 20.00 37.22
CA PHE A 598 -3.41 20.90 38.37
C PHE A 598 -4.00 22.26 38.00
N ASN A 599 -3.49 22.88 36.93
CA ASN A 599 -3.99 24.18 36.48
C ASN A 599 -5.47 24.12 36.08
N ARG A 600 -5.87 23.05 35.40
CA ARG A 600 -7.26 22.85 34.97
C ARG A 600 -8.20 22.58 36.15
N VAL A 601 -7.77 21.80 37.14
CA VAL A 601 -8.49 21.57 38.40
C VAL A 601 -8.68 22.89 39.14
N LYS A 602 -7.62 23.69 39.29
CA LYS A 602 -7.67 25.00 39.95
C LYS A 602 -8.67 25.95 39.26
N SER A 603 -8.62 26.02 37.93
CA SER A 603 -9.55 26.83 37.13
C SER A 603 -10.99 26.33 37.21
N THR A 604 -11.20 25.03 37.38
CA THR A 604 -12.53 24.45 37.50
C THR A 604 -13.10 24.70 38.90
N LEU A 605 -12.29 24.62 39.95
CA LEU A 605 -12.69 24.94 41.32
C LEU A 605 -13.13 26.39 41.48
N SER A 606 -12.50 27.35 40.79
CA SER A 606 -12.92 28.76 40.84
C SER A 606 -14.32 29.00 40.26
N ASN A 607 -14.88 28.05 39.50
CA ASN A 607 -16.26 28.18 39.06
C ASN A 607 -17.26 27.98 40.22
N PHE A 608 -16.85 27.32 41.31
CA PHE A 608 -17.71 26.97 42.45
C PHE A 608 -17.56 27.92 43.65
N SER A 609 -16.66 28.91 43.60
CA SER A 609 -16.25 29.72 44.76
C SER A 609 -17.19 30.86 45.18
N ASP A 610 -18.28 31.10 44.45
CA ASP A 610 -19.23 32.21 44.71
C ASP A 610 -20.64 31.77 45.13
N VAL A 611 -20.79 30.57 45.74
CA VAL A 611 -22.02 30.14 46.44
C VAL A 611 -21.69 29.42 47.72
#